data_AF-A0A0D1E9I8-F1
#
_entry.id   AF-A0A0D1E9I8-F1
#
_cell.length_a   1.000
_cell.length_b   1.000
_cell.length_c   1.000
_cell.angle_alpha   90.00
_cell.angle_beta   90.00
_cell.angle_gamma   90.00
#
_symmetry.space_group_name_H-M   'P 1'
#
loop_
_entity.id
_entity.type
_entity.pdbx_description
1 polymer ?
#
loop_
_entity_poly.entity_id
_entity_poly.type
_entity_poly.pdbx_seq_one_letter_code
_entity_poly.pdbx_strand_id
1 'polypeptide(L)'
;MAPKPNPARPDTNPVHGQTVEDKPANPTPVASSSGPSARERLASLASHLLPGGNTEFDYVIVGGGTAGAVLANRLTEDRNVSVAVIEGGPTDVGNDMVLDLRRWLEMLGSDLDYDYPTVPQPRGNSFIRHSRARVLGGCSSHNTLISFRPFNEDLDDWANNYACPSWSASTVQPYGDRLKMNIVPVAPQQRNQVARDWVLASSRATGAPVLEDLNAHIVHRGGFQKAVGFFDIAYDPYSGQRSSASVAYLHPIMPHGPYKRHNLHLFLETWANTLEYASDDSSKVTGVKVTTKHGLSKTLTARKEVILCAGAIDTPRLLLHSGVGPRKDLEALGLTCKHDVPGVGLNLTDHPESIVMWETRDTPPETVMSSDAGLFLRVLPSDAEPNAHPGPDLMFHIYQVPFADNTERVGYERPKHAICMTPNICRSQARGKVSLASANPKDKPLLDFKYFEDKDNYDERILIEGVKWARKIAEQSPFKEHLVKEVAPGPKIQSDKDIGEYARKVAHTVYHPAGTCRMGTPSAAHGGNGKDDTVVVDEKDLRVVGLKGVRVCDASVLPTLPTINPMLTILMVAERAAELIRDDAWFNGLRKTKYHS
;
A
#
# COMPACT_ATOMS: atom_id res chain seq x y z
N MET A 1 -34.89 -43.70 38.96
CA MET A 1 -34.35 -42.83 40.01
C MET A 1 -33.55 -41.73 39.34
N ALA A 2 -34.07 -40.51 39.33
CA ALA A 2 -33.38 -39.34 38.80
C ALA A 2 -32.75 -38.56 39.98
N PRO A 3 -31.50 -38.08 39.87
CA PRO A 3 -30.99 -37.03 40.74
C PRO A 3 -30.83 -35.69 39.99
N LYS A 4 -31.10 -34.63 40.75
CA LYS A 4 -31.20 -33.22 40.39
C LYS A 4 -29.85 -32.56 40.00
N PRO A 5 -29.88 -31.43 39.27
CA PRO A 5 -28.70 -30.63 38.94
C PRO A 5 -28.40 -29.55 40.01
N ASN A 6 -27.13 -29.14 40.14
CA ASN A 6 -26.68 -27.98 40.91
C ASN A 6 -25.61 -27.22 40.09
N PRO A 7 -25.45 -25.89 40.24
CA PRO A 7 -25.18 -24.99 39.12
C PRO A 7 -23.76 -24.41 39.10
N ALA A 8 -23.48 -23.83 37.93
CA ALA A 8 -22.46 -22.85 37.55
C ALA A 8 -21.50 -22.30 38.63
N ARG A 9 -20.20 -22.44 38.34
CA ARG A 9 -19.13 -21.55 38.82
C ARG A 9 -18.71 -20.63 37.67
N PRO A 10 -18.52 -19.32 37.89
CA PRO A 10 -17.89 -18.44 36.92
C PRO A 10 -16.36 -18.50 37.00
N ASP A 11 -15.78 -18.29 35.81
CA ASP A 11 -14.38 -18.14 35.44
C ASP A 11 -13.58 -17.19 36.34
N THR A 12 -12.39 -17.62 36.75
CA THR A 12 -11.38 -16.78 37.40
C THR A 12 -10.19 -16.60 36.46
N ASN A 13 -10.04 -15.41 35.89
CA ASN A 13 -8.85 -14.97 35.18
C ASN A 13 -8.11 -13.95 36.09
N PRO A 14 -6.86 -14.19 36.51
CA PRO A 14 -6.15 -13.27 37.39
C PRO A 14 -5.27 -12.29 36.59
N VAL A 15 -5.53 -11.00 36.73
CA VAL A 15 -4.67 -9.91 36.24
C VAL A 15 -4.16 -9.09 37.43
N HIS A 16 -2.83 -9.06 37.52
CA HIS A 16 -1.92 -8.06 38.08
C HIS A 16 -2.34 -7.18 39.27
N GLY A 17 -1.62 -7.37 40.37
CA GLY A 17 -1.52 -6.42 41.47
C GLY A 17 -0.63 -5.21 41.12
N GLN A 18 -1.11 -4.02 41.46
CA GLN A 18 -0.31 -2.83 41.67
C GLN A 18 -0.79 -2.16 42.96
N THR A 19 0.18 -1.81 43.81
CA THR A 19 0.03 -1.16 45.11
C THR A 19 -0.23 0.34 44.96
N VAL A 20 -1.10 0.85 45.83
CA VAL A 20 -1.50 2.26 45.98
C VAL A 20 -0.62 2.92 47.04
N GLU A 21 -0.11 4.13 46.78
CA GLU A 21 0.29 5.07 47.83
C GLU A 21 -0.07 6.52 47.46
N ASP A 22 -0.27 7.30 48.51
CA ASP A 22 -1.18 8.44 48.70
C ASP A 22 -0.73 9.83 48.17
N LYS A 23 -1.72 10.70 47.95
CA LYS A 23 -1.60 12.18 47.88
C LYS A 23 -1.69 12.82 49.27
N PRO A 24 -1.15 14.05 49.45
CA PRO A 24 -2.01 15.26 49.60
C PRO A 24 -1.32 16.53 49.03
N ALA A 25 -1.84 17.76 48.90
CA ALA A 25 -3.14 18.45 48.96
C ALA A 25 -2.92 19.85 48.29
N ASN A 26 -4.00 20.51 47.83
CA ASN A 26 -3.99 21.86 47.23
C ASN A 26 -4.01 22.99 48.28
N PRO A 27 -3.72 24.25 47.86
CA PRO A 27 -4.72 25.31 48.05
C PRO A 27 -4.88 26.32 46.87
N THR A 28 -6.15 26.49 46.46
CA THR A 28 -7.01 27.67 46.10
C THR A 28 -6.48 29.06 45.61
N PRO A 29 -7.32 29.92 44.98
CA PRO A 29 -7.13 30.42 43.59
C PRO A 29 -7.10 31.96 43.43
N VAL A 30 -6.70 32.47 42.24
CA VAL A 30 -6.89 33.89 41.87
C VAL A 30 -7.38 34.07 40.42
N ALA A 31 -8.49 34.82 40.33
CA ALA A 31 -9.08 35.66 39.28
C ALA A 31 -8.85 35.41 37.77
N SER A 32 -10.01 35.34 37.11
CA SER A 32 -10.35 35.47 35.69
C SER A 32 -9.48 36.40 34.82
N SER A 33 -8.91 35.83 33.77
CA SER A 33 -9.02 36.38 32.42
C SER A 33 -10.02 35.51 31.67
N SER A 34 -11.05 36.11 31.08
CA SER A 34 -12.06 35.39 30.28
C SER A 34 -11.43 34.90 28.98
N GLY A 35 -10.66 33.82 29.09
CA GLY A 35 -10.32 33.00 27.93
C GLY A 35 -11.59 32.37 27.36
N PRO A 36 -11.55 31.93 26.09
CA PRO A 36 -12.69 31.28 25.45
C PRO A 36 -13.26 30.19 26.36
N SER A 37 -14.58 30.15 26.49
CA SER A 37 -15.28 29.18 27.33
C SER A 37 -14.84 27.76 26.99
N ALA A 38 -14.97 26.80 27.92
CA ALA A 38 -14.69 25.39 27.62
C ALA A 38 -15.47 24.89 26.38
N ARG A 39 -16.66 25.46 26.13
CA ARG A 39 -17.48 25.22 24.94
C ARG A 39 -16.90 25.82 23.66
N GLU A 40 -16.31 27.02 23.71
CA GLU A 40 -15.62 27.64 22.56
C GLU A 40 -14.26 27.01 22.29
N ARG A 41 -13.53 26.57 23.34
CA ARG A 41 -12.32 25.75 23.19
C ARG A 41 -12.66 24.39 22.57
N LEU A 42 -13.72 23.73 23.02
CA LEU A 42 -14.22 22.52 22.35
C LEU A 42 -14.69 22.81 20.93
N ALA A 43 -15.43 23.89 20.66
CA ALA A 43 -15.89 24.23 19.33
C ALA A 43 -14.75 24.61 18.37
N SER A 44 -13.65 25.20 18.86
CA SER A 44 -12.44 25.48 18.10
C SER A 44 -11.53 24.27 17.92
N LEU A 45 -11.46 23.36 18.90
CA LEU A 45 -10.79 22.05 18.78
C LEU A 45 -11.57 21.12 17.85
N ALA A 46 -12.90 21.29 17.80
CA ALA A 46 -13.80 20.42 17.08
C ALA A 46 -14.33 21.02 15.77
N SER A 47 -14.12 22.30 15.42
CA SER A 47 -14.59 22.85 14.13
C SER A 47 -13.90 22.22 12.93
N HIS A 48 -12.70 21.67 13.13
CA HIS A 48 -11.96 20.88 12.14
C HIS A 48 -12.22 19.37 12.25
N LEU A 49 -12.97 18.91 13.27
CA LEU A 49 -13.24 17.48 13.55
C LEU A 49 -14.75 17.16 13.64
N LEU A 50 -15.63 18.15 13.62
CA LEU A 50 -17.07 18.01 13.62
C LEU A 50 -17.64 18.50 12.28
N PRO A 51 -18.68 17.83 11.76
CA PRO A 51 -19.10 18.00 10.37
C PRO A 51 -19.94 19.28 10.13
N GLY A 52 -19.82 20.31 10.97
CA GLY A 52 -20.73 21.47 10.99
C GLY A 52 -20.15 22.78 10.46
N GLY A 53 -18.86 22.87 10.15
CA GLY A 53 -18.20 24.15 9.84
C GLY A 53 -18.18 24.55 8.36
N ASN A 54 -17.89 23.60 7.46
CA ASN A 54 -17.86 23.85 6.02
C ASN A 54 -17.97 22.52 5.26
N THR A 55 -18.81 22.47 4.23
CA THR A 55 -18.97 21.30 3.36
C THR A 55 -18.43 21.54 1.96
N GLU A 56 -17.95 22.75 1.66
CA GLU A 56 -17.44 23.11 0.34
C GLU A 56 -15.97 23.52 0.38
N PHE A 57 -15.16 22.89 -0.48
CA PHE A 57 -13.71 23.06 -0.57
C PHE A 57 -13.30 23.28 -2.02
N ASP A 58 -12.06 23.70 -2.28
CA ASP A 58 -11.56 23.74 -3.66
C ASP A 58 -11.27 22.33 -4.15
N TYR A 59 -10.65 21.52 -3.30
CA TYR A 59 -10.38 20.11 -3.56
C TYR A 59 -10.92 19.22 -2.46
N VAL A 60 -11.50 18.09 -2.86
CA VAL A 60 -11.88 17.00 -1.95
C VAL A 60 -11.09 15.76 -2.32
N ILE A 61 -10.22 15.31 -1.42
CA ILE A 61 -9.41 14.10 -1.56
C ILE A 61 -10.12 12.96 -0.83
N VAL A 62 -10.35 11.84 -1.51
CA VAL A 62 -10.94 10.64 -0.92
C VAL A 62 -9.85 9.61 -0.64
N GLY A 63 -9.52 9.41 0.63
CA GLY A 63 -8.42 8.57 1.10
C GLY A 63 -7.27 9.42 1.62
N GLY A 64 -6.99 9.33 2.91
CA GLY A 64 -5.83 9.95 3.58
C GLY A 64 -4.60 9.05 3.56
N GLY A 65 -4.52 8.13 2.60
CA GLY A 65 -3.45 7.15 2.44
C GLY A 65 -2.15 7.72 1.87
N THR A 66 -1.30 6.83 1.34
CA THR A 66 0.02 7.17 0.79
C THR A 66 -0.01 8.35 -0.20
N ALA A 67 -0.84 8.27 -1.25
CA ALA A 67 -0.95 9.33 -2.26
C ALA A 67 -1.74 10.55 -1.76
N GLY A 68 -2.84 10.32 -1.03
CA GLY A 68 -3.70 11.38 -0.52
C GLY A 68 -2.98 12.32 0.45
N ALA A 69 -2.07 11.79 1.27
CA ALA A 69 -1.22 12.58 2.16
C ALA A 69 -0.29 13.55 1.41
N VAL A 70 0.30 13.08 0.30
CA VAL A 70 1.15 13.93 -0.57
C VAL A 70 0.32 15.04 -1.20
N LEU A 71 -0.80 14.69 -1.84
CA LEU A 71 -1.68 15.66 -2.51
C LEU A 71 -2.21 16.72 -1.54
N ALA A 72 -2.68 16.30 -0.37
CA ALA A 72 -3.14 17.22 0.67
C ALA A 72 -2.04 18.20 1.09
N ASN A 73 -0.80 17.72 1.27
CA ASN A 73 0.32 18.59 1.56
C ASN A 73 0.63 19.53 0.39
N ARG A 74 0.74 19.04 -0.84
CA ARG A 74 1.17 19.86 -1.97
C ARG A 74 0.12 20.89 -2.39
N LEU A 75 -1.17 20.56 -2.32
CA LEU A 75 -2.25 21.48 -2.68
C LEU A 75 -2.42 22.59 -1.63
N THR A 76 -2.26 22.28 -0.33
CA THR A 76 -2.37 23.29 0.75
C THR A 76 -1.17 24.22 0.86
N GLU A 77 -0.12 24.04 0.06
CA GLU A 77 0.96 25.03 -0.06
C GLU A 77 0.45 26.36 -0.64
N ASP A 78 -0.59 26.32 -1.50
CA ASP A 78 -1.33 27.53 -1.89
C ASP A 78 -2.33 27.89 -0.78
N ARG A 79 -2.09 29.03 -0.13
CA ARG A 79 -2.92 29.52 0.98
C ARG A 79 -4.33 29.95 0.54
N ASN A 80 -4.56 30.14 -0.76
CA ASN A 80 -5.85 30.53 -1.31
C ASN A 80 -6.74 29.32 -1.68
N VAL A 81 -6.21 28.10 -1.54
CA VAL A 81 -6.93 26.86 -1.79
C VAL A 81 -7.29 26.20 -0.47
N SER A 82 -8.50 25.67 -0.37
CA SER A 82 -8.99 24.84 0.73
C SER A 82 -9.09 23.38 0.30
N VAL A 83 -8.61 22.46 1.16
CA VAL A 83 -8.54 21.02 0.86
C VAL A 83 -9.21 20.24 1.98
N ALA A 84 -10.17 19.39 1.63
CA ALA A 84 -10.72 18.37 2.50
C ALA A 84 -10.11 17.00 2.18
N VAL A 85 -9.73 16.24 3.20
CA VAL A 85 -9.31 14.83 3.09
C VAL A 85 -10.32 13.97 3.84
N ILE A 86 -10.94 13.02 3.15
CA ILE A 86 -11.83 12.01 3.73
C ILE A 86 -11.02 10.75 4.01
N GLU A 87 -10.95 10.30 5.26
CA GLU A 87 -10.25 9.08 5.65
C GLU A 87 -11.18 8.18 6.46
N GLY A 88 -11.31 6.91 6.06
CA GLY A 88 -12.20 5.94 6.70
C GLY A 88 -11.71 5.46 8.06
N GLY A 89 -10.41 5.60 8.33
CA GLY A 89 -9.77 5.30 9.60
C GLY A 89 -9.57 6.51 10.54
N PRO A 90 -9.10 6.24 11.77
CA PRO A 90 -8.73 7.29 12.71
C PRO A 90 -7.38 7.95 12.32
N THR A 91 -6.96 8.94 13.11
CA THR A 91 -5.58 9.44 13.05
C THR A 91 -4.60 8.40 13.61
N ASP A 92 -3.37 8.44 13.11
CA ASP A 92 -2.22 7.69 13.63
C ASP A 92 -1.47 8.42 14.75
N VAL A 93 -1.74 9.71 15.00
CA VAL A 93 -1.05 10.51 16.02
C VAL A 93 -1.26 9.91 17.42
N GLY A 94 -0.15 9.60 18.10
CA GLY A 94 -0.16 9.04 19.45
C GLY A 94 -0.55 7.56 19.52
N ASN A 95 -0.60 6.85 18.39
CA ASN A 95 -0.88 5.42 18.36
C ASN A 95 0.39 4.62 18.08
N ASP A 96 1.07 4.15 19.13
CA ASP A 96 2.34 3.42 18.99
C ASP A 96 2.22 2.08 18.26
N MET A 97 1.03 1.47 18.21
CA MET A 97 0.82 0.26 17.39
C MET A 97 0.99 0.57 15.90
N VAL A 98 0.67 1.81 15.49
CA VAL A 98 0.84 2.31 14.12
C VAL A 98 2.24 2.89 13.95
N LEU A 99 2.69 3.71 14.90
CA LEU A 99 3.89 4.52 14.73
C LEU A 99 5.19 3.71 14.92
N ASP A 100 5.26 2.78 15.87
CA ASP A 100 6.45 1.93 16.05
C ASP A 100 6.52 0.88 14.92
N LEU A 101 7.52 1.00 14.05
CA LEU A 101 7.65 0.13 12.88
C LEU A 101 7.82 -1.35 13.26
N ARG A 102 8.38 -1.65 14.43
CA ARG A 102 8.58 -3.05 14.88
C ARG A 102 7.27 -3.77 15.18
N ARG A 103 6.19 -3.02 15.44
CA ARG A 103 4.86 -3.54 15.78
C ARG A 103 3.96 -3.76 14.57
N TRP A 104 4.48 -3.59 13.35
CA TRP A 104 3.68 -3.64 12.12
C TRP A 104 2.84 -4.93 11.96
N LEU A 105 3.34 -6.07 12.44
CA LEU A 105 2.59 -7.34 12.42
C LEU A 105 1.29 -7.29 13.25
N GLU A 106 1.26 -6.51 14.33
CA GLU A 106 0.06 -6.34 15.18
C GLU A 106 -1.08 -5.63 14.43
N MET A 107 -0.77 -4.92 13.33
CA MET A 107 -1.77 -4.22 12.52
C MET A 107 -2.59 -5.17 11.65
N LEU A 108 -2.02 -6.31 11.25
CA LEU A 108 -2.67 -7.26 10.34
C LEU A 108 -3.87 -7.92 11.03
N GLY A 109 -5.06 -7.82 10.44
CA GLY A 109 -6.29 -8.35 11.02
C GLY A 109 -6.82 -7.60 12.25
N SER A 110 -6.22 -6.46 12.60
CA SER A 110 -6.73 -5.58 13.67
C SER A 110 -7.94 -4.74 13.22
N ASP A 111 -8.52 -3.96 14.14
CA ASP A 111 -9.59 -3.00 13.80
C ASP A 111 -9.15 -1.87 12.85
N LEU A 112 -7.83 -1.71 12.66
CA LEU A 112 -7.20 -0.79 11.72
C LEU A 112 -6.89 -1.45 10.37
N ASP A 113 -7.39 -2.65 10.12
CA ASP A 113 -7.30 -3.36 8.85
C ASP A 113 -8.70 -3.55 8.25
N TYR A 114 -8.88 -3.16 6.98
CA TYR A 114 -10.10 -3.48 6.24
C TYR A 114 -10.23 -4.98 5.97
N ASP A 115 -9.10 -5.68 5.89
CA ASP A 115 -8.99 -7.13 5.90
C ASP A 115 -9.82 -7.82 4.81
N TYR A 116 -9.43 -7.63 3.54
CA TYR A 116 -10.22 -8.12 2.40
C TYR A 116 -9.87 -9.57 2.03
N PRO A 117 -10.83 -10.51 2.06
CA PRO A 117 -10.61 -11.86 1.51
C PRO A 117 -10.63 -11.83 -0.03
N THR A 118 -9.94 -12.79 -0.65
CA THR A 118 -10.10 -13.08 -2.08
C THR A 118 -11.32 -13.96 -2.34
N VAL A 119 -11.81 -13.95 -3.59
CA VAL A 119 -12.70 -15.01 -4.08
C VAL A 119 -11.88 -16.30 -4.30
N PRO A 120 -12.51 -17.47 -4.47
CA PRO A 120 -11.76 -18.69 -4.77
C PRO A 120 -10.77 -18.49 -5.91
N GLN A 121 -9.52 -18.92 -5.69
CA GLN A 121 -8.40 -18.86 -6.63
C GLN A 121 -8.09 -20.30 -7.06
N PRO A 122 -8.64 -20.81 -8.18
CA PRO A 122 -8.55 -22.23 -8.56
C PRO A 122 -7.12 -22.78 -8.69
N ARG A 123 -6.18 -21.94 -9.13
CA ARG A 123 -4.76 -22.29 -9.24
C ARG A 123 -3.89 -21.74 -8.11
N GLY A 124 -4.40 -20.81 -7.31
CA GLY A 124 -3.66 -20.15 -6.23
C GLY A 124 -4.15 -20.51 -4.83
N ASN A 125 -3.82 -19.65 -3.88
CA ASN A 125 -4.27 -19.77 -2.50
C ASN A 125 -5.54 -18.93 -2.28
N SER A 126 -6.67 -19.61 -2.08
CA SER A 126 -7.97 -18.98 -1.79
C SER A 126 -8.10 -18.39 -0.38
N PHE A 127 -7.06 -18.54 0.46
CA PHE A 127 -7.03 -18.06 1.84
C PHE A 127 -6.20 -16.77 2.01
N ILE A 128 -5.68 -16.21 0.91
CA ILE A 128 -4.98 -14.92 0.96
C ILE A 128 -5.94 -13.84 1.46
N ARG A 129 -5.48 -13.08 2.45
CA ARG A 129 -6.15 -11.90 2.97
C ARG A 129 -5.35 -10.67 2.56
N HIS A 130 -5.96 -9.77 1.78
CA HIS A 130 -5.38 -8.48 1.44
C HIS A 130 -5.63 -7.50 2.57
N SER A 131 -4.71 -7.50 3.54
CA SER A 131 -4.65 -6.49 4.59
C SER A 131 -4.49 -5.11 3.97
N ARG A 132 -5.39 -4.17 4.25
CA ARG A 132 -5.35 -2.76 3.83
C ARG A 132 -5.59 -1.88 5.05
N ALA A 133 -4.66 -0.98 5.34
CA ALA A 133 -4.79 -0.10 6.49
C ALA A 133 -5.98 0.86 6.38
N ARG A 134 -6.74 0.91 7.48
CA ARG A 134 -7.81 1.85 7.82
C ARG A 134 -7.29 2.78 8.91
N VAL A 135 -6.41 3.70 8.55
CA VAL A 135 -5.83 4.73 9.42
C VAL A 135 -5.20 5.81 8.53
N LEU A 136 -5.05 7.04 9.03
CA LEU A 136 -4.33 8.09 8.33
C LEU A 136 -2.91 7.65 7.91
N GLY A 137 -2.52 7.98 6.68
CA GLY A 137 -1.33 7.46 6.01
C GLY A 137 -1.56 6.13 5.27
N GLY A 138 -2.70 5.47 5.50
CA GLY A 138 -3.13 4.27 4.79
C GLY A 138 -2.09 3.17 4.88
N CYS A 139 -1.82 2.47 3.77
CA CYS A 139 -0.89 1.34 3.78
C CYS A 139 0.57 1.74 4.10
N SER A 140 0.97 3.02 4.00
CA SER A 140 2.29 3.44 4.52
C SER A 140 2.37 3.42 6.05
N SER A 141 1.23 3.27 6.74
CA SER A 141 1.13 3.25 8.20
C SER A 141 1.00 1.84 8.79
N HIS A 142 0.86 0.78 7.98
CA HIS A 142 0.88 -0.61 8.48
C HIS A 142 1.93 -1.51 7.79
N ASN A 143 2.58 -1.04 6.72
CA ASN A 143 3.56 -1.82 5.99
C ASN A 143 4.94 -1.80 6.69
N THR A 144 5.88 -2.51 6.08
CA THR A 144 7.28 -2.62 6.50
C THR A 144 8.17 -1.44 6.08
N LEU A 145 7.64 -0.46 5.35
CA LEU A 145 8.35 0.71 4.81
C LEU A 145 9.62 0.42 4.00
N ILE A 146 9.73 -0.77 3.42
CA ILE A 146 10.70 -1.06 2.36
C ILE A 146 10.52 -0.03 1.24
N SER A 147 11.60 0.70 0.96
CA SER A 147 11.57 1.95 0.20
C SER A 147 12.53 1.89 -0.97
N PHE A 148 11.99 1.67 -2.17
CA PHE A 148 12.77 1.61 -3.41
C PHE A 148 12.35 2.67 -4.39
N ARG A 149 13.31 3.37 -4.98
CA ARG A 149 13.10 4.08 -6.25
C ARG A 149 12.69 3.05 -7.31
N PRO A 150 11.70 3.33 -8.17
CA PRO A 150 11.40 2.46 -9.31
C PRO A 150 12.61 2.37 -10.24
N PHE A 151 12.73 1.27 -10.97
CA PHE A 151 13.75 1.18 -12.02
C PHE A 151 13.34 2.07 -13.19
N ASN A 152 14.32 2.58 -13.92
CA ASN A 152 14.08 3.37 -15.12
C ASN A 152 13.31 2.55 -16.16
N GLU A 153 13.72 1.30 -16.36
CA GLU A 153 13.09 0.41 -17.33
C GLU A 153 11.62 0.11 -16.98
N ASP A 154 11.25 0.03 -15.70
CA ASP A 154 9.83 -0.12 -15.31
C ASP A 154 8.99 1.09 -15.75
N LEU A 155 9.54 2.30 -15.56
CA LEU A 155 8.84 3.55 -15.90
C LEU A 155 8.83 3.78 -17.41
N ASP A 156 9.93 3.48 -18.10
CA ASP A 156 10.00 3.58 -19.56
C ASP A 156 9.10 2.51 -20.21
N ASP A 157 8.92 1.34 -19.60
CA ASP A 157 7.95 0.33 -20.04
C ASP A 157 6.51 0.88 -20.01
N TRP A 158 6.14 1.68 -19.00
CA TRP A 158 4.84 2.37 -18.98
C TRP A 158 4.65 3.26 -20.20
N ALA A 159 5.68 4.05 -20.54
CA ALA A 159 5.65 4.94 -21.68
C ALA A 159 5.61 4.19 -23.02
N ASN A 160 6.44 3.16 -23.16
CA ASN A 160 6.68 2.48 -24.42
C ASN A 160 5.60 1.43 -24.75
N ASN A 161 5.12 0.70 -23.73
CA ASN A 161 4.29 -0.49 -23.95
C ASN A 161 2.90 -0.40 -23.31
N TYR A 162 2.64 0.58 -22.42
CA TYR A 162 1.33 0.76 -21.79
C TYR A 162 0.62 2.07 -22.15
N ALA A 163 1.02 2.70 -23.26
CA ALA A 163 0.41 3.92 -23.78
C ALA A 163 0.33 5.07 -22.75
N CYS A 164 1.38 5.20 -21.93
CA CYS A 164 1.54 6.28 -20.96
C CYS A 164 2.75 7.16 -21.32
N PRO A 165 2.83 7.74 -22.53
CA PRO A 165 4.03 8.39 -23.05
C PRO A 165 4.56 9.53 -22.18
N SER A 166 3.70 10.10 -21.33
CA SER A 166 4.10 11.15 -20.41
C SER A 166 4.81 10.59 -19.16
N TRP A 167 4.81 9.27 -18.90
CA TRP A 167 5.26 8.63 -17.65
C TRP A 167 6.56 7.84 -17.74
N SER A 168 7.53 8.36 -18.49
CA SER A 168 8.89 7.80 -18.57
C SER A 168 9.72 7.98 -17.29
N ALA A 169 10.86 7.28 -17.22
CA ALA A 169 11.86 7.44 -16.18
C ALA A 169 12.34 8.89 -16.05
N SER A 170 12.65 9.53 -17.18
CA SER A 170 13.10 10.92 -17.24
C SER A 170 12.10 11.91 -16.65
N THR A 171 10.80 11.57 -16.67
CA THR A 171 9.74 12.41 -16.12
C THR A 171 9.50 12.10 -14.64
N VAL A 172 9.50 10.83 -14.26
CA VAL A 172 9.03 10.40 -12.92
C VAL A 172 10.16 10.36 -11.88
N GLN A 173 11.39 9.98 -12.25
CA GLN A 173 12.51 9.88 -11.30
C GLN A 173 12.82 11.16 -10.51
N PRO A 174 12.78 12.38 -11.11
CA PRO A 174 13.04 13.63 -10.39
C PRO A 174 12.12 13.85 -9.18
N TYR A 175 10.90 13.29 -9.21
CA TYR A 175 9.96 13.47 -8.11
C TYR A 175 10.38 12.75 -6.83
N GLY A 176 11.21 11.72 -6.92
CA GLY A 176 11.63 11.03 -5.72
C GLY A 176 12.54 11.89 -4.83
N ASP A 177 13.21 12.90 -5.38
CA ASP A 177 14.04 13.85 -4.60
C ASP A 177 13.19 14.85 -3.80
N ARG A 178 11.89 14.90 -4.09
CA ARG A 178 10.92 15.74 -3.38
C ARG A 178 10.28 15.01 -2.21
N LEU A 179 10.51 13.70 -2.08
CA LEU A 179 9.87 12.90 -1.06
C LEU A 179 10.31 13.37 0.33
N LYS A 180 9.34 13.55 1.23
CA LYS A 180 9.59 14.05 2.59
C LYS A 180 9.91 12.96 3.61
N MET A 181 9.89 11.70 3.16
CA MET A 181 10.11 10.52 3.98
C MET A 181 11.58 10.46 4.43
N ASN A 182 11.85 10.05 5.67
CA ASN A 182 13.21 9.79 6.12
C ASN A 182 13.66 8.40 5.66
N ILE A 183 14.16 8.29 4.43
CA ILE A 183 14.59 7.03 3.82
C ILE A 183 16.09 6.85 4.07
N VAL A 184 16.45 5.78 4.74
CA VAL A 184 17.84 5.45 5.06
C VAL A 184 18.07 3.94 4.96
N PRO A 185 19.28 3.48 4.58
CA PRO A 185 19.65 2.08 4.72
C PRO A 185 19.44 1.59 6.15
N VAL A 186 19.10 0.31 6.33
CA VAL A 186 19.04 -0.31 7.67
C VAL A 186 20.35 -0.02 8.41
N ALA A 187 20.25 0.52 9.62
CA ALA A 187 21.43 0.98 10.36
C ALA A 187 22.30 -0.22 10.77
N PRO A 188 23.64 -0.09 10.82
CA PRO A 188 24.54 -1.20 11.14
C PRO A 188 24.21 -1.96 12.43
N GLN A 189 23.70 -1.25 13.45
CA GLN A 189 23.32 -1.81 14.75
C GLN A 189 22.06 -2.70 14.68
N GLN A 190 21.24 -2.55 13.65
CA GLN A 190 20.01 -3.31 13.41
C GLN A 190 20.21 -4.42 12.36
N ARG A 191 21.42 -4.55 11.81
CA ARG A 191 21.79 -5.67 10.95
C ARG A 191 22.27 -6.80 11.87
N ASN A 192 21.45 -7.79 12.20
CA ASN A 192 21.95 -8.91 13.01
C ASN A 192 22.83 -9.89 12.19
N GLN A 193 23.47 -10.83 12.88
CA GLN A 193 24.42 -11.76 12.26
C GLN A 193 23.76 -12.75 11.30
N VAL A 194 22.55 -13.24 11.61
CA VAL A 194 21.83 -14.19 10.75
C VAL A 194 21.53 -13.56 9.39
N ALA A 195 21.02 -12.33 9.38
CA ALA A 195 20.75 -11.58 8.15
C ALA A 195 22.04 -11.25 7.38
N ARG A 196 23.13 -10.86 8.06
CA ARG A 196 24.45 -10.63 7.42
C ARG A 196 24.96 -11.89 6.72
N ASP A 197 24.86 -13.02 7.40
CA ASP A 197 25.31 -14.30 6.86
C ASP A 197 24.44 -14.75 5.69
N TRP A 198 23.12 -14.49 5.75
CA TRP A 198 22.21 -14.71 4.63
C TRP A 198 22.57 -13.87 3.40
N VAL A 199 22.89 -12.57 3.58
CA VAL A 199 23.35 -11.69 2.47
C VAL A 199 24.63 -12.25 1.85
N LEU A 200 25.59 -12.68 2.67
CA LEU A 200 26.84 -13.28 2.21
C LEU A 200 26.62 -14.60 1.46
N ALA A 201 25.77 -15.48 2.01
CA ALA A 201 25.38 -16.75 1.39
C ALA A 201 24.69 -16.54 0.05
N SER A 202 23.76 -15.59 -0.02
CA SER A 202 23.06 -15.18 -1.23
C SER A 202 24.02 -14.68 -2.30
N SER A 203 24.95 -13.79 -1.94
CA SER A 203 26.00 -13.31 -2.85
C SER A 203 26.87 -14.44 -3.38
N ARG A 204 27.33 -15.36 -2.52
CA ARG A 204 28.16 -16.51 -2.91
C ARG A 204 27.42 -17.48 -3.84
N ALA A 205 26.18 -17.82 -3.52
CA ALA A 205 25.40 -18.80 -4.30
C ALA A 205 25.02 -18.27 -5.69
N THR A 206 24.73 -16.97 -5.80
CA THR A 206 24.14 -16.38 -7.01
C THR A 206 25.12 -15.53 -7.82
N GLY A 207 26.24 -15.14 -7.21
CA GLY A 207 27.15 -14.13 -7.72
C GLY A 207 26.51 -12.74 -7.80
N ALA A 208 25.42 -12.47 -7.06
CA ALA A 208 24.85 -11.13 -6.95
C ALA A 208 25.80 -10.23 -6.14
N PRO A 209 26.08 -9.00 -6.62
CA PRO A 209 26.87 -8.05 -5.84
C PRO A 209 26.12 -7.64 -4.57
N VAL A 210 26.86 -7.51 -3.47
CA VAL A 210 26.33 -6.90 -2.24
C VAL A 210 26.30 -5.38 -2.44
N LEU A 211 25.12 -4.78 -2.36
CA LEU A 211 24.93 -3.34 -2.41
C LEU A 211 24.59 -2.82 -1.02
N GLU A 212 25.32 -1.79 -0.57
CA GLU A 212 25.11 -1.15 0.74
C GLU A 212 23.94 -0.15 0.76
N ASP A 213 23.63 0.42 -0.40
CA ASP A 213 22.53 1.36 -0.64
C ASP A 213 21.94 1.03 -2.02
N LEU A 214 20.75 0.45 -2.02
CA LEU A 214 20.09 -0.02 -3.24
C LEU A 214 19.52 1.18 -3.99
N ASN A 215 18.99 2.18 -3.29
CA ASN A 215 18.47 3.40 -3.89
C ASN A 215 19.53 4.24 -4.58
N ALA A 216 20.69 4.45 -3.98
CA ALA A 216 21.80 5.16 -4.62
C ALA A 216 22.22 4.46 -5.91
N HIS A 217 22.23 3.12 -5.93
CA HIS A 217 22.51 2.38 -7.16
C HIS A 217 21.44 2.62 -8.24
N ILE A 218 20.16 2.54 -7.88
CA ILE A 218 19.04 2.78 -8.81
C ILE A 218 19.10 4.22 -9.36
N VAL A 219 19.32 5.22 -8.51
CA VAL A 219 19.42 6.63 -8.91
C VAL A 219 20.57 6.85 -9.90
N HIS A 220 21.73 6.22 -9.68
CA HIS A 220 22.91 6.42 -10.52
C HIS A 220 22.99 5.53 -11.75
N ARG A 221 22.33 4.36 -11.75
CA ARG A 221 22.44 3.34 -12.80
C ARG A 221 21.12 2.98 -13.47
N GLY A 222 19.99 3.51 -13.00
CA GLY A 222 18.64 3.23 -13.49
C GLY A 222 18.04 1.93 -12.96
N GLY A 223 18.84 1.03 -12.40
CA GLY A 223 18.39 -0.27 -11.90
C GLY A 223 19.56 -1.25 -11.83
N PHE A 224 19.25 -2.54 -11.70
CA PHE A 224 20.24 -3.63 -11.72
C PHE A 224 19.57 -4.93 -12.18
N GLN A 225 20.35 -5.90 -12.68
CA GLN A 225 19.82 -7.22 -13.06
C GLN A 225 19.81 -8.22 -11.89
N LYS A 226 20.78 -8.06 -10.98
CA LYS A 226 20.91 -8.84 -9.75
C LYS A 226 21.59 -8.00 -8.68
N ALA A 227 21.16 -8.17 -7.44
CA ALA A 227 21.74 -7.52 -6.28
C ALA A 227 21.30 -8.25 -5.01
N VAL A 228 22.07 -8.13 -3.95
CA VAL A 228 21.66 -8.51 -2.60
C VAL A 228 22.07 -7.41 -1.63
N GLY A 229 21.28 -7.15 -0.60
CA GLY A 229 21.63 -6.12 0.37
C GLY A 229 20.58 -5.96 1.44
N PHE A 230 20.93 -5.18 2.47
CA PHE A 230 19.95 -4.66 3.41
C PHE A 230 19.12 -3.57 2.71
N PHE A 231 17.86 -3.46 3.10
CA PHE A 231 16.94 -2.52 2.48
C PHE A 231 17.21 -1.07 2.89
N ASP A 232 16.76 -0.16 2.02
CA ASP A 232 16.44 1.20 2.38
C ASP A 232 15.02 1.22 2.99
N ILE A 233 14.87 1.81 4.17
CA ILE A 233 13.61 1.85 4.93
C ILE A 233 13.26 3.30 5.26
N ALA A 234 11.98 3.67 5.20
CA ALA A 234 11.50 4.98 5.63
C ALA A 234 11.22 5.00 7.16
N TYR A 235 12.18 5.35 8.00
CA TYR A 235 12.02 5.33 9.47
C TYR A 235 13.06 6.20 10.16
N ASP A 236 12.91 6.44 11.45
CA ASP A 236 13.96 7.00 12.30
C ASP A 236 14.79 5.87 12.95
N PRO A 237 16.09 5.72 12.61
CA PRO A 237 16.95 4.69 13.19
C PRO A 237 17.14 4.77 14.70
N TYR A 238 16.94 5.95 15.31
CA TYR A 238 17.15 6.13 16.75
C TYR A 238 15.93 5.71 17.56
N SER A 239 14.73 6.09 17.11
CA SER A 239 13.48 5.78 17.84
C SER A 239 12.76 4.53 17.33
N GLY A 240 13.06 4.05 16.12
CA GLY A 240 12.31 2.98 15.45
C GLY A 240 10.95 3.42 14.91
N GLN A 241 10.63 4.72 15.03
CA GLN A 241 9.37 5.26 14.54
C GLN A 241 9.33 5.25 13.02
N ARG A 242 8.18 4.84 12.48
CA ARG A 242 7.95 4.80 11.03
C ARG A 242 7.93 6.22 10.46
N SER A 243 8.47 6.38 9.26
CA SER A 243 8.29 7.62 8.47
C SER A 243 7.22 7.34 7.42
N SER A 244 5.96 7.19 7.81
CA SER A 244 4.82 7.01 6.88
C SER A 244 4.50 8.30 6.11
N ALA A 245 3.63 8.20 5.11
CA ALA A 245 3.17 9.37 4.37
C ALA A 245 2.42 10.37 5.29
N SER A 246 1.64 9.90 6.26
CA SER A 246 1.00 10.77 7.26
C SER A 246 2.04 11.48 8.13
N VAL A 247 3.04 10.75 8.65
CA VAL A 247 4.12 11.32 9.46
C VAL A 247 4.92 12.36 8.69
N ALA A 248 5.32 12.06 7.45
CA ALA A 248 6.17 12.93 6.65
C ALA A 248 5.43 14.13 6.03
N TYR A 249 4.18 13.94 5.60
CA TYR A 249 3.43 14.96 4.85
C TYR A 249 2.31 15.64 5.64
N LEU A 250 1.62 14.95 6.56
CA LEU A 250 0.45 15.51 7.24
C LEU A 250 0.76 16.02 8.63
N HIS A 251 1.43 15.23 9.48
CA HIS A 251 1.73 15.62 10.87
C HIS A 251 2.35 17.00 10.99
N PRO A 252 3.30 17.43 10.12
CA PRO A 252 3.89 18.75 10.23
C PRO A 252 2.90 19.91 9.98
N ILE A 253 1.85 19.68 9.19
CA ILE A 253 0.89 20.72 8.75
C ILE A 253 -0.49 20.59 9.42
N MET A 254 -0.70 19.54 10.20
CA MET A 254 -1.88 19.34 11.03
C MET A 254 -1.98 20.37 12.17
N PRO A 255 -3.14 20.50 12.85
CA PRO A 255 -3.34 21.49 13.91
C PRO A 255 -2.32 21.47 15.05
N HIS A 256 -1.70 20.32 15.33
CA HIS A 256 -0.68 20.14 16.37
C HIS A 256 0.76 20.14 15.82
N GLY A 257 0.92 20.26 14.50
CA GLY A 257 2.21 20.24 13.84
C GLY A 257 2.95 21.57 13.91
N PRO A 258 4.29 21.57 13.75
CA PRO A 258 5.12 22.78 13.74
C PRO A 258 4.79 23.80 12.65
N TYR A 259 4.15 23.38 11.55
CA TYR A 259 3.84 24.21 10.37
C TYR A 259 2.35 24.14 10.01
N LYS A 260 1.48 24.20 11.03
CA LYS A 260 0.02 24.15 10.90
C LYS A 260 -0.50 24.96 9.70
N ARG A 261 -1.38 24.34 8.92
CA ARG A 261 -2.09 24.96 7.79
C ARG A 261 -3.58 25.01 8.04
N HIS A 262 -4.16 26.21 8.01
CA HIS A 262 -5.59 26.43 8.31
C HIS A 262 -6.53 26.00 7.17
N ASN A 263 -5.98 25.83 5.97
CA ASN A 263 -6.69 25.43 4.76
C ASN A 263 -6.68 23.90 4.52
N LEU A 264 -6.17 23.11 5.46
CA LEU A 264 -6.29 21.65 5.49
C LEU A 264 -7.43 21.25 6.44
N HIS A 265 -8.36 20.43 5.95
CA HIS A 265 -9.49 19.91 6.70
C HIS A 265 -9.49 18.39 6.64
N LEU A 266 -9.47 17.71 7.79
CA LEU A 266 -9.41 16.25 7.87
C LEU A 266 -10.74 15.70 8.40
N PHE A 267 -11.39 14.86 7.59
CA PHE A 267 -12.60 14.12 7.94
C PHE A 267 -12.20 12.66 8.22
N LEU A 268 -11.75 12.42 9.45
CA LEU A 268 -11.35 11.10 9.93
C LEU A 268 -12.58 10.24 10.26
N GLU A 269 -12.39 8.93 10.29
CA GLU A 269 -13.45 7.93 10.53
C GLU A 269 -14.72 8.22 9.72
N THR A 270 -14.53 8.62 8.46
CA THR A 270 -15.58 9.07 7.55
C THR A 270 -15.49 8.29 6.25
N TRP A 271 -16.57 7.58 5.93
CA TRP A 271 -16.66 6.70 4.77
C TRP A 271 -17.18 7.44 3.55
N ALA A 272 -16.54 7.30 2.39
CA ALA A 272 -17.03 7.80 1.12
C ALA A 272 -17.94 6.77 0.46
N ASN A 273 -19.20 7.14 0.19
CA ASN A 273 -20.21 6.22 -0.36
C ASN A 273 -20.29 6.30 -1.89
N THR A 274 -20.49 7.51 -2.42
CA THR A 274 -20.71 7.75 -3.85
C THR A 274 -20.26 9.15 -4.25
N LEU A 275 -19.94 9.34 -5.53
CA LEU A 275 -19.73 10.64 -6.15
C LEU A 275 -21.06 11.34 -6.42
N GLU A 276 -21.05 12.66 -6.27
CA GLU A 276 -22.15 13.55 -6.64
C GLU A 276 -21.83 14.25 -7.96
N TYR A 277 -22.88 14.49 -8.75
CA TYR A 277 -22.79 15.05 -10.10
C TYR A 277 -23.54 16.38 -10.15
N ALA A 278 -23.13 17.27 -11.06
CA ALA A 278 -23.87 18.49 -11.33
C ALA A 278 -25.26 18.16 -11.88
N SER A 279 -26.27 18.94 -11.49
CA SER A 279 -27.66 18.73 -11.93
C SER A 279 -27.87 18.98 -13.42
N ASP A 280 -27.01 19.80 -14.02
CA ASP A 280 -27.04 20.25 -15.42
C ASP A 280 -26.00 19.54 -16.31
N ASP A 281 -25.02 18.83 -15.72
CA ASP A 281 -24.00 18.07 -16.44
C ASP A 281 -23.67 16.77 -15.70
N SER A 282 -24.22 15.66 -16.18
CA SER A 282 -23.99 14.33 -15.59
C SER A 282 -22.55 13.83 -15.75
N SER A 283 -21.71 14.48 -16.57
CA SER A 283 -20.28 14.18 -16.66
C SER A 283 -19.43 14.93 -15.64
N LYS A 284 -19.99 15.95 -14.96
CA LYS A 284 -19.25 16.77 -14.00
C LYS A 284 -19.48 16.29 -12.57
N VAL A 285 -18.43 15.75 -11.97
CA VAL A 285 -18.40 15.43 -10.53
C VAL A 285 -18.22 16.72 -9.73
N THR A 286 -19.02 16.88 -8.68
CA THR A 286 -19.05 18.10 -7.84
C THR A 286 -18.79 17.83 -6.37
N GLY A 287 -18.73 16.56 -5.96
CA GLY A 287 -18.52 16.20 -4.56
C GLY A 287 -18.65 14.72 -4.27
N VAL A 288 -18.69 14.41 -2.99
CA VAL A 288 -18.72 13.04 -2.46
C VAL A 288 -19.73 12.97 -1.32
N LYS A 289 -20.65 12.00 -1.40
CA LYS A 289 -21.51 11.62 -0.26
C LYS A 289 -20.72 10.79 0.72
N VAL A 290 -20.70 11.21 1.97
CA VAL A 290 -19.96 10.59 3.06
C VAL A 290 -20.86 10.22 4.22
N THR A 291 -20.44 9.23 5.01
CA THR A 291 -21.07 8.84 6.28
C THR A 291 -20.01 8.83 7.37
N THR A 292 -20.23 9.58 8.44
CA THR A 292 -19.31 9.59 9.59
C THR A 292 -19.49 8.33 10.45
N LYS A 293 -18.53 8.04 11.33
CA LYS A 293 -18.61 6.96 12.34
C LYS A 293 -19.92 6.91 13.13
N HIS A 294 -20.55 8.06 13.37
CA HIS A 294 -21.81 8.17 14.10
C HIS A 294 -23.06 8.06 13.20
N GLY A 295 -22.89 7.66 11.93
CA GLY A 295 -23.98 7.45 10.98
C GLY A 295 -24.51 8.74 10.33
N LEU A 296 -23.84 9.88 10.52
CA LEU A 296 -24.29 11.14 9.91
C LEU A 296 -23.89 11.18 8.43
N SER A 297 -24.88 11.27 7.55
CA SER A 297 -24.66 11.41 6.11
C SER A 297 -24.57 12.88 5.70
N LYS A 298 -23.55 13.22 4.90
CA LYS A 298 -23.31 14.56 4.36
C LYS A 298 -22.72 14.48 2.95
N THR A 299 -22.74 15.60 2.23
CA THR A 299 -22.00 15.75 0.98
C THR A 299 -20.87 16.75 1.20
N LEU A 300 -19.65 16.39 0.83
CA LEU A 300 -18.55 17.34 0.70
C LEU A 300 -18.41 17.72 -0.78
N THR A 301 -18.50 19.01 -1.10
CA THR A 301 -18.43 19.53 -2.46
C THR A 301 -17.07 20.11 -2.78
N ALA A 302 -16.64 19.97 -4.03
CA ALA A 302 -15.41 20.50 -4.57
C ALA A 302 -15.73 21.57 -5.63
N ARG A 303 -15.22 22.79 -5.44
CA ARG A 303 -15.31 23.89 -6.42
C ARG A 303 -14.45 23.61 -7.65
N LYS A 304 -13.30 22.97 -7.47
CA LYS A 304 -12.39 22.61 -8.55
C LYS A 304 -12.54 21.14 -8.90
N GLU A 305 -12.05 20.23 -8.06
CA GLU A 305 -11.97 18.81 -8.40
C GLU A 305 -12.04 17.89 -7.16
N VAL A 306 -12.64 16.71 -7.35
CA VAL A 306 -12.53 15.56 -6.45
C VAL A 306 -11.33 14.70 -6.88
N ILE A 307 -10.52 14.22 -5.94
CA ILE A 307 -9.35 13.40 -6.24
C ILE A 307 -9.44 12.09 -5.45
N LEU A 308 -9.48 10.96 -6.15
CA LEU A 308 -9.63 9.64 -5.54
C LEU A 308 -8.27 9.04 -5.23
N CYS A 309 -8.04 8.75 -3.95
CA CYS A 309 -6.81 8.22 -3.38
C CYS A 309 -7.11 7.06 -2.39
N ALA A 310 -8.21 6.34 -2.60
CA ALA A 310 -8.68 5.28 -1.71
C ALA A 310 -7.95 3.94 -1.91
N GLY A 311 -7.00 3.89 -2.86
CA GLY A 311 -6.18 2.72 -3.15
C GLY A 311 -6.82 1.77 -4.16
N ALA A 312 -6.04 0.79 -4.61
CA ALA A 312 -6.40 -0.12 -5.70
C ALA A 312 -7.64 -1.01 -5.45
N ILE A 313 -8.22 -1.01 -4.25
CA ILE A 313 -9.43 -1.77 -3.93
C ILE A 313 -10.63 -0.83 -3.78
N ASP A 314 -10.50 0.21 -2.95
CA ASP A 314 -11.65 1.06 -2.63
C ASP A 314 -11.88 2.20 -3.64
N THR A 315 -10.88 2.61 -4.42
CA THR A 315 -11.07 3.56 -5.54
C THR A 315 -11.98 2.99 -6.63
N PRO A 316 -11.72 1.81 -7.23
CA PRO A 316 -12.65 1.24 -8.22
C PRO A 316 -14.01 0.93 -7.59
N ARG A 317 -14.06 0.47 -6.34
CA ARG A 317 -15.33 0.24 -5.61
C ARG A 317 -16.17 1.51 -5.52
N LEU A 318 -15.57 2.64 -5.18
CA LEU A 318 -16.26 3.93 -5.11
C LEU A 318 -16.78 4.36 -6.48
N LEU A 319 -15.98 4.21 -7.55
CA LEU A 319 -16.43 4.49 -8.92
C LEU A 319 -17.64 3.61 -9.30
N LEU A 320 -17.57 2.31 -9.03
CA LEU A 320 -18.64 1.35 -9.32
C LEU A 320 -19.95 1.72 -8.58
N HIS A 321 -19.90 1.99 -7.27
CA HIS A 321 -21.07 2.44 -6.52
C HIS A 321 -21.59 3.82 -6.98
N SER A 322 -20.75 4.62 -7.63
CA SER A 322 -21.13 5.92 -8.19
C SER A 322 -21.79 5.82 -9.57
N GLY A 323 -21.85 4.61 -10.15
CA GLY A 323 -22.38 4.36 -11.48
C GLY A 323 -21.34 4.55 -12.59
N VAL A 324 -20.04 4.48 -12.28
CA VAL A 324 -18.93 4.58 -13.23
C VAL A 324 -18.23 3.23 -13.30
N GLY A 325 -18.37 2.54 -14.42
CA GLY A 325 -17.76 1.22 -14.60
C GLY A 325 -18.43 0.40 -15.70
N PRO A 326 -18.20 -0.92 -15.76
CA PRO A 326 -18.77 -1.77 -16.80
C PRO A 326 -20.30 -1.83 -16.68
N ARG A 327 -21.01 -1.31 -17.69
CA ARG A 327 -22.48 -1.21 -17.67
C ARG A 327 -23.18 -2.50 -17.26
N LYS A 328 -22.80 -3.61 -17.91
CA LYS A 328 -23.40 -4.93 -17.69
C LYS A 328 -23.30 -5.39 -16.23
N ASP A 329 -22.17 -5.12 -15.58
CA ASP A 329 -21.93 -5.55 -14.20
C ASP A 329 -22.73 -4.69 -13.22
N LEU A 330 -22.81 -3.38 -13.46
CA LEU A 330 -23.60 -2.47 -12.63
C LEU A 330 -25.10 -2.79 -12.73
N GLU A 331 -25.61 -2.95 -13.95
CA GLU A 331 -27.03 -3.25 -14.20
C GLU A 331 -27.43 -4.63 -13.64
N ALA A 332 -26.53 -5.61 -13.67
CA ALA A 332 -26.77 -6.93 -13.06
C ALA A 332 -26.96 -6.88 -11.54
N LEU A 333 -26.41 -5.86 -10.87
CA LEU A 333 -26.60 -5.60 -9.44
C LEU A 333 -27.73 -4.62 -9.14
N GLY A 334 -28.47 -4.17 -10.16
CA GLY A 334 -29.54 -3.17 -10.03
C GLY A 334 -29.03 -1.73 -9.84
N LEU A 335 -27.75 -1.47 -10.12
CA LEU A 335 -27.17 -0.11 -10.09
C LEU A 335 -27.36 0.56 -11.46
N THR A 336 -27.65 1.86 -11.45
CA THR A 336 -27.70 2.66 -12.68
C THR A 336 -26.28 2.94 -13.17
N CYS A 337 -25.94 2.44 -14.36
CA CYS A 337 -24.72 2.83 -15.06
C CYS A 337 -24.87 4.25 -15.64
N LYS A 338 -24.20 5.22 -15.01
CA LYS A 338 -24.13 6.61 -15.46
C LYS A 338 -23.09 6.81 -16.56
N HIS A 339 -21.93 6.16 -16.40
CA HIS A 339 -20.81 6.23 -17.33
C HIS A 339 -20.22 4.84 -17.53
N ASP A 340 -20.24 4.37 -18.77
CA ASP A 340 -19.73 3.05 -19.13
C ASP A 340 -18.21 3.13 -19.35
N VAL A 341 -17.46 2.74 -18.33
CA VAL A 341 -16.00 2.73 -18.32
C VAL A 341 -15.57 1.29 -18.01
N PRO A 342 -15.50 0.41 -19.03
CA PRO A 342 -15.38 -1.03 -18.82
C PRO A 342 -14.07 -1.46 -18.16
N GLY A 343 -13.07 -0.58 -18.13
CA GLY A 343 -11.80 -0.79 -17.44
C GLY A 343 -11.87 -0.74 -15.90
N VAL A 344 -12.90 -0.11 -15.31
CA VAL A 344 -12.96 0.07 -13.85
C VAL A 344 -12.99 -1.29 -13.15
N GLY A 345 -12.00 -1.52 -12.29
CA GLY A 345 -11.81 -2.75 -11.54
C GLY A 345 -10.98 -3.81 -12.27
N LEU A 346 -10.78 -3.73 -13.59
CA LEU A 346 -9.93 -4.68 -14.34
C LEU A 346 -8.44 -4.40 -14.09
N ASN A 347 -7.55 -5.27 -14.59
CA ASN A 347 -6.09 -5.13 -14.47
C ASN A 347 -5.60 -5.15 -13.01
N LEU A 348 -6.35 -5.79 -12.11
CA LEU A 348 -5.87 -6.04 -10.75
C LEU A 348 -4.61 -6.91 -10.83
N THR A 349 -3.52 -6.41 -10.28
CA THR A 349 -2.22 -7.10 -10.24
C THR A 349 -1.59 -6.96 -8.86
N ASP A 350 -0.60 -7.80 -8.56
CA ASP A 350 0.11 -7.86 -7.28
C ASP A 350 1.49 -8.52 -7.45
N HIS A 351 2.32 -8.49 -6.40
CA HIS A 351 3.48 -9.38 -6.28
C HIS A 351 3.07 -10.60 -5.44
N PRO A 352 2.67 -11.72 -6.05
CA PRO A 352 2.51 -12.97 -5.33
C PRO A 352 3.86 -13.46 -4.81
N GLU A 353 3.87 -14.01 -3.61
CA GLU A 353 5.05 -14.61 -2.98
C GLU A 353 4.76 -16.04 -2.55
N SER A 354 5.80 -16.87 -2.44
CA SER A 354 5.75 -18.14 -1.72
C SER A 354 6.74 -18.13 -0.57
N ILE A 355 6.70 -19.14 0.27
CA ILE A 355 7.47 -19.20 1.51
C ILE A 355 8.33 -20.45 1.48
N VAL A 356 9.63 -20.30 1.72
CA VAL A 356 10.52 -21.39 2.11
C VAL A 356 11.00 -21.11 3.53
N MET A 357 10.70 -22.02 4.45
CA MET A 357 10.88 -21.81 5.87
C MET A 357 11.91 -22.78 6.44
N TRP A 358 12.89 -22.22 7.14
CA TRP A 358 13.86 -22.99 7.92
C TRP A 358 13.71 -22.68 9.39
N GLU A 359 13.72 -23.72 10.21
CA GLU A 359 13.93 -23.58 11.64
C GLU A 359 15.37 -23.10 11.88
N THR A 360 15.53 -22.10 12.74
CA THR A 360 16.83 -21.55 13.14
C THR A 360 17.08 -21.85 14.61
N ARG A 361 18.35 -21.86 15.03
CA ARG A 361 18.69 -22.07 16.44
C ARG A 361 18.21 -20.92 17.33
N ASP A 362 18.25 -19.71 16.80
CA ASP A 362 17.81 -18.49 17.45
C ASP A 362 17.25 -17.50 16.43
N THR A 363 16.73 -16.39 16.94
CA THR A 363 16.27 -15.24 16.15
C THR A 363 16.78 -13.99 16.86
N PRO A 364 17.88 -13.39 16.39
CA PRO A 364 18.42 -12.20 17.04
C PRO A 364 17.40 -11.05 17.02
N PRO A 365 17.25 -10.30 18.14
CA PRO A 365 16.26 -9.22 18.24
C PRO A 365 16.69 -7.94 17.52
N GLU A 366 17.95 -7.82 17.08
CA GLU A 366 18.44 -6.65 16.35
C GLU A 366 17.90 -6.65 14.93
N THR A 367 16.82 -5.91 14.72
CA THR A 367 16.12 -5.79 13.44
C THR A 367 15.31 -4.49 13.40
N VAL A 368 15.01 -4.00 12.20
CA VAL A 368 14.06 -2.88 12.02
C VAL A 368 12.62 -3.40 12.09
N MET A 369 12.32 -4.44 11.31
CA MET A 369 10.93 -4.95 11.19
C MET A 369 10.85 -6.45 10.87
N SER A 370 11.91 -7.19 11.20
CA SER A 370 12.11 -8.62 10.95
C SER A 370 12.28 -9.02 9.49
N SER A 371 12.27 -8.09 8.53
CA SER A 371 12.44 -8.37 7.09
C SER A 371 13.42 -7.43 6.41
N ASP A 372 14.64 -7.35 6.92
CA ASP A 372 15.52 -6.19 6.70
C ASP A 372 16.43 -6.28 5.46
N ALA A 373 16.41 -7.38 4.72
CA ALA A 373 17.26 -7.59 3.55
C ALA A 373 16.54 -8.36 2.43
N GLY A 374 17.06 -8.21 1.22
CA GLY A 374 16.50 -8.86 0.03
C GLY A 374 17.55 -9.21 -1.01
N LEU A 375 17.12 -10.06 -1.94
CA LEU A 375 17.91 -10.59 -3.05
C LEU A 375 17.08 -10.44 -4.33
N PHE A 376 17.73 -10.02 -5.40
CA PHE A 376 17.12 -9.82 -6.71
C PHE A 376 17.87 -10.65 -7.74
N LEU A 377 17.12 -11.39 -8.55
CA LEU A 377 17.66 -12.27 -9.58
C LEU A 377 16.83 -12.19 -10.86
N ARG A 378 17.52 -12.40 -11.98
CA ARG A 378 16.92 -12.85 -13.23
C ARG A 378 17.04 -14.38 -13.28
N VAL A 379 15.93 -15.10 -13.26
CA VAL A 379 15.91 -16.58 -13.27
C VAL A 379 15.31 -17.18 -14.53
N LEU A 380 14.51 -16.41 -15.29
CA LEU A 380 14.03 -16.80 -16.61
C LEU A 380 14.67 -15.93 -17.72
N PRO A 381 14.71 -16.43 -18.97
CA PRO A 381 15.09 -15.63 -20.14
C PRO A 381 14.25 -14.35 -20.29
N SER A 382 14.80 -13.29 -20.90
CA SER A 382 14.12 -11.99 -21.07
C SER A 382 12.84 -12.05 -21.88
N ASP A 383 12.74 -13.00 -22.80
CA ASP A 383 11.57 -13.24 -23.67
C ASP A 383 10.50 -14.13 -23.04
N ALA A 384 10.68 -14.56 -21.78
CA ALA A 384 9.62 -15.24 -21.02
C ALA A 384 8.51 -14.27 -20.58
N GLU A 385 8.79 -12.96 -20.57
CA GLU A 385 7.82 -11.90 -20.31
C GLU A 385 7.23 -11.38 -21.63
N PRO A 386 5.94 -10.95 -21.68
CA PRO A 386 5.35 -10.39 -22.90
C PRO A 386 6.10 -9.16 -23.41
N ASN A 387 6.58 -8.32 -22.49
CA ASN A 387 7.49 -7.21 -22.77
C ASN A 387 8.85 -7.58 -22.20
N ALA A 388 9.88 -7.64 -23.04
CA ALA A 388 11.22 -7.98 -22.59
C ALA A 388 11.74 -6.92 -21.59
N HIS A 389 12.16 -7.37 -20.40
CA HIS A 389 12.67 -6.51 -19.35
C HIS A 389 14.07 -6.98 -18.91
N PRO A 390 15.08 -6.09 -18.80
CA PRO A 390 16.45 -6.50 -18.47
C PRO A 390 16.66 -6.73 -16.96
N GLY A 391 15.77 -6.20 -16.12
CA GLY A 391 15.82 -6.33 -14.66
C GLY A 391 15.46 -7.73 -14.13
N PRO A 392 15.57 -7.93 -12.80
CA PRO A 392 15.25 -9.17 -12.12
C PRO A 392 13.76 -9.49 -12.28
N ASP A 393 13.42 -10.76 -12.38
CA ASP A 393 12.06 -11.29 -12.41
C ASP A 393 11.65 -11.95 -11.08
N LEU A 394 12.64 -12.20 -10.21
CA LEU A 394 12.50 -12.79 -8.90
C LEU A 394 13.12 -11.88 -7.83
N MET A 395 12.38 -11.64 -6.75
CA MET A 395 12.86 -10.99 -5.54
C MET A 395 12.68 -11.92 -4.34
N PHE A 396 13.56 -11.83 -3.36
CA PHE A 396 13.36 -12.41 -2.03
C PHE A 396 13.27 -11.32 -0.98
N HIS A 397 12.40 -11.53 -0.01
CA HIS A 397 12.55 -10.99 1.33
C HIS A 397 13.04 -12.08 2.27
N ILE A 398 13.64 -11.69 3.40
CA ILE A 398 13.94 -12.62 4.49
C ILE A 398 13.25 -12.22 5.78
N TYR A 399 12.16 -12.90 6.10
CA TYR A 399 11.48 -12.73 7.39
C TYR A 399 12.15 -13.59 8.46
N GLN A 400 12.67 -12.95 9.50
CA GLN A 400 13.26 -13.57 10.68
C GLN A 400 12.19 -13.86 11.74
N VAL A 401 11.02 -14.31 11.28
CA VAL A 401 9.88 -14.72 12.11
C VAL A 401 9.20 -15.91 11.41
N PRO A 402 8.53 -16.81 12.14
CA PRO A 402 7.80 -17.91 11.54
C PRO A 402 6.51 -17.40 10.87
N PHE A 403 6.62 -17.02 9.59
CA PHE A 403 5.50 -16.58 8.77
C PHE A 403 4.73 -17.82 8.26
N ALA A 404 3.96 -18.44 9.16
CA ALA A 404 3.49 -19.82 9.00
C ALA A 404 2.00 -19.97 8.70
N ASP A 405 1.20 -18.89 8.68
CA ASP A 405 -0.26 -18.98 8.59
C ASP A 405 -0.75 -19.81 7.39
N ASN A 406 -0.12 -19.64 6.22
CA ASN A 406 -0.46 -20.40 5.01
C ASN A 406 0.15 -21.80 4.96
N THR A 407 1.28 -22.03 5.63
CA THR A 407 1.95 -23.35 5.66
C THR A 407 1.34 -24.26 6.73
N GLU A 408 1.02 -23.75 7.92
CA GLU A 408 0.32 -24.47 8.99
C GLU A 408 -1.03 -25.01 8.52
N ARG A 409 -1.79 -24.20 7.78
CA ARG A 409 -3.08 -24.60 7.20
C ARG A 409 -2.98 -25.88 6.36
N VAL A 410 -1.81 -26.17 5.79
CA VAL A 410 -1.58 -27.36 4.96
C VAL A 410 -0.74 -28.43 5.66
N GLY A 411 -0.51 -28.29 6.97
CA GLY A 411 0.05 -29.33 7.83
C GLY A 411 1.54 -29.17 8.20
N TYR A 412 2.17 -28.03 7.88
CA TYR A 412 3.54 -27.76 8.34
C TYR A 412 3.56 -27.24 9.78
N GLU A 413 4.62 -27.52 10.53
CA GLU A 413 4.81 -27.02 11.89
C GLU A 413 5.18 -25.53 11.90
N ARG A 414 4.76 -24.79 12.94
CA ARG A 414 5.32 -23.46 13.24
C ARG A 414 6.47 -23.61 14.23
N PRO A 415 7.72 -23.46 13.77
CA PRO A 415 8.86 -23.49 14.67
C PRO A 415 8.86 -22.25 15.58
N LYS A 416 9.51 -22.36 16.74
CA LYS A 416 9.68 -21.23 17.67
C LYS A 416 10.55 -20.12 17.07
N HIS A 417 11.59 -20.51 16.34
CA HIS A 417 12.54 -19.63 15.67
C HIS A 417 12.65 -20.06 14.21
N ALA A 418 12.51 -19.10 13.30
CA ALA A 418 12.62 -19.38 11.87
C ALA A 418 13.13 -18.19 11.08
N ILE A 419 13.69 -18.53 9.92
CA ILE A 419 13.85 -17.61 8.79
C ILE A 419 13.02 -18.11 7.61
N CYS A 420 12.24 -17.22 7.03
CA CYS A 420 11.45 -17.46 5.84
C CYS A 420 12.10 -16.69 4.69
N MET A 421 12.65 -17.40 3.70
CA MET A 421 13.01 -16.79 2.42
C MET A 421 11.76 -16.77 1.56
N THR A 422 11.29 -15.60 1.16
CA THR A 422 10.03 -15.47 0.45
C THR A 422 10.23 -15.03 -1.01
N PRO A 423 10.41 -15.99 -1.95
CA PRO A 423 10.46 -15.68 -3.37
C PRO A 423 9.15 -15.05 -3.81
N ASN A 424 9.24 -13.87 -4.43
CA ASN A 424 8.12 -13.14 -4.98
C ASN A 424 8.38 -12.71 -6.42
N ILE A 425 7.28 -12.59 -7.17
CA ILE A 425 7.30 -12.39 -8.61
C ILE A 425 7.26 -10.89 -8.89
N CYS A 426 8.37 -10.34 -9.42
CA CYS A 426 8.50 -8.89 -9.62
C CYS A 426 7.50 -8.33 -10.63
N ARG A 427 7.18 -9.10 -11.67
CA ARG A 427 6.29 -8.68 -12.77
C ARG A 427 5.35 -9.84 -13.11
N SER A 428 4.45 -10.14 -12.17
CA SER A 428 3.42 -11.17 -12.36
C SER A 428 2.60 -10.90 -13.62
N GLN A 429 2.26 -11.96 -14.33
CA GLN A 429 1.46 -11.90 -15.56
C GLN A 429 -0.04 -12.14 -15.30
N ALA A 430 -0.42 -12.50 -14.08
CA ALA A 430 -1.81 -12.59 -13.67
C ALA A 430 -2.49 -11.21 -13.76
N ARG A 431 -3.71 -11.18 -14.31
CA ARG A 431 -4.54 -9.97 -14.40
C ARG A 431 -5.97 -10.29 -13.96
N GLY A 432 -6.31 -9.75 -12.80
CA GLY A 432 -7.54 -9.97 -12.11
C GLY A 432 -8.56 -8.85 -12.25
N LYS A 433 -9.55 -8.88 -11.35
CA LYS A 433 -10.63 -7.91 -11.24
C LYS A 433 -11.05 -7.63 -9.79
N VAL A 434 -11.34 -6.37 -9.51
CA VAL A 434 -12.16 -5.92 -8.38
C VAL A 434 -13.58 -5.70 -8.89
N SER A 435 -14.57 -6.33 -8.25
CA SER A 435 -15.99 -6.11 -8.55
C SER A 435 -16.82 -5.92 -7.28
N LEU A 436 -18.02 -5.39 -7.44
CA LEU A 436 -18.96 -5.29 -6.32
C LEU A 436 -19.59 -6.65 -6.04
N ALA A 437 -19.70 -7.00 -4.76
CA ALA A 437 -20.47 -8.17 -4.33
C ALA A 437 -21.99 -7.90 -4.41
N SER A 438 -22.41 -6.66 -4.21
CA SER A 438 -23.81 -6.22 -4.25
C SER A 438 -23.92 -4.70 -4.46
N ALA A 439 -25.15 -4.19 -4.57
CA ALA A 439 -25.42 -2.75 -4.55
C ALA A 439 -25.22 -2.08 -3.17
N ASN A 440 -25.11 -2.86 -2.09
CA ASN A 440 -24.92 -2.35 -0.74
C ASN A 440 -23.46 -1.93 -0.52
N PRO A 441 -23.16 -0.64 -0.30
CA PRO A 441 -21.79 -0.16 -0.16
C PRO A 441 -21.10 -0.62 1.12
N LYS A 442 -21.78 -1.31 2.04
CA LYS A 442 -21.16 -1.93 3.22
C LYS A 442 -20.54 -3.29 2.94
N ASP A 443 -20.94 -3.95 1.86
CA ASP A 443 -20.41 -5.26 1.51
C ASP A 443 -18.99 -5.10 0.96
N LYS A 444 -18.08 -5.98 1.38
CA LYS A 444 -16.69 -5.97 0.86
C LYS A 444 -16.70 -6.28 -0.64
N PRO A 445 -15.84 -5.65 -1.44
CA PRO A 445 -15.72 -5.97 -2.86
C PRO A 445 -15.18 -7.40 -3.04
N LEU A 446 -15.44 -7.97 -4.20
CA LEU A 446 -14.87 -9.23 -4.62
C LEU A 446 -13.50 -8.98 -5.23
N LEU A 447 -12.48 -9.67 -4.72
CA LEU A 447 -11.11 -9.60 -5.22
C LEU A 447 -10.75 -10.92 -5.91
N ASP A 448 -10.69 -10.89 -7.23
CA ASP A 448 -10.24 -12.02 -8.04
C ASP A 448 -8.90 -11.68 -8.71
N PHE A 449 -7.79 -12.12 -8.13
CA PHE A 449 -6.46 -11.84 -8.69
C PHE A 449 -6.10 -12.74 -9.86
N LYS A 450 -6.78 -13.88 -10.00
CA LYS A 450 -6.44 -14.95 -10.95
C LYS A 450 -4.99 -15.42 -10.82
N TYR A 451 -4.53 -15.55 -9.57
CA TYR A 451 -3.15 -15.96 -9.30
C TYR A 451 -2.82 -17.28 -10.00
N PHE A 452 -1.72 -17.29 -10.75
CA PHE A 452 -1.21 -18.45 -11.50
C PHE A 452 -2.12 -18.94 -12.64
N GLU A 453 -3.04 -18.11 -13.12
CA GLU A 453 -3.84 -18.35 -14.33
C GLU A 453 -3.25 -17.66 -15.57
N ASP A 454 -2.02 -17.17 -15.45
CA ASP A 454 -1.25 -16.58 -16.54
C ASP A 454 -0.87 -17.61 -17.61
N LYS A 455 -0.62 -17.09 -18.81
CA LYS A 455 -0.20 -17.90 -19.95
C LYS A 455 1.18 -18.50 -19.70
N ASP A 456 1.40 -19.72 -20.18
CA ASP A 456 2.70 -20.41 -20.13
C ASP A 456 3.25 -20.68 -18.71
N ASN A 457 2.43 -20.47 -17.67
CA ASN A 457 2.77 -20.65 -16.25
C ASN A 457 4.03 -19.87 -15.84
N TYR A 458 4.20 -18.65 -16.37
CA TYR A 458 5.34 -17.79 -16.04
C TYR A 458 5.45 -17.60 -14.53
N ASP A 459 4.33 -17.28 -13.87
CA ASP A 459 4.35 -16.99 -12.43
C ASP A 459 4.78 -18.22 -11.60
N GLU A 460 4.24 -19.40 -11.92
CA GLU A 460 4.60 -20.66 -11.24
C GLU A 460 6.07 -21.03 -11.45
N ARG A 461 6.61 -20.81 -12.66
CA ARG A 461 8.02 -21.09 -12.98
C ARG A 461 8.98 -20.21 -12.18
N ILE A 462 8.65 -18.93 -11.96
CA ILE A 462 9.45 -18.03 -11.12
C ILE A 462 9.54 -18.57 -9.69
N LEU A 463 8.42 -19.00 -9.10
CA LEU A 463 8.41 -19.52 -7.73
C LEU A 463 9.13 -20.86 -7.60
N ILE A 464 9.06 -21.73 -8.62
CA ILE A 464 9.84 -22.97 -8.66
C ILE A 464 11.34 -22.67 -8.57
N GLU A 465 11.84 -21.75 -9.41
CA GLU A 465 13.24 -21.32 -9.35
C GLU A 465 13.57 -20.63 -8.03
N GLY A 466 12.64 -19.87 -7.47
CA GLY A 466 12.74 -19.29 -6.13
C GLY A 466 13.01 -20.34 -5.04
N VAL A 467 12.23 -21.43 -5.00
CA VAL A 467 12.44 -22.50 -4.01
C VAL A 467 13.80 -23.17 -4.20
N LYS A 468 14.22 -23.42 -5.45
CA LYS A 468 15.53 -24.01 -5.76
C LYS A 468 16.69 -23.10 -5.32
N TRP A 469 16.60 -21.79 -5.56
CA TRP A 469 17.61 -20.83 -5.12
C TRP A 469 17.69 -20.72 -3.60
N ALA A 470 16.54 -20.68 -2.94
CA ALA A 470 16.47 -20.59 -1.49
C ALA A 470 17.19 -21.78 -0.81
N ARG A 471 17.03 -23.00 -1.35
CA ARG A 471 17.79 -24.19 -0.91
C ARG A 471 19.30 -24.08 -1.16
N LYS A 472 19.72 -23.63 -2.35
CA LYS A 472 21.15 -23.41 -2.66
C LYS A 472 21.81 -22.40 -1.73
N ILE A 473 21.07 -21.36 -1.32
CA ILE A 473 21.53 -20.33 -0.38
C ILE A 473 21.65 -20.93 1.03
N ALA A 474 20.66 -21.72 1.46
CA ALA A 474 20.66 -22.40 2.75
C ALA A 474 21.83 -23.38 2.94
N GLU A 475 22.48 -23.83 1.86
CA GLU A 475 23.65 -24.70 1.91
C GLU A 475 24.98 -23.96 2.14
N GLN A 476 25.01 -22.64 2.04
CA GLN A 476 26.26 -21.85 2.12
C GLN A 476 26.63 -21.51 3.57
N SER A 477 27.87 -21.77 3.97
CA SER A 477 28.43 -21.21 5.22
C SER A 477 28.75 -19.71 5.07
N PRO A 478 28.67 -18.93 6.17
CA PRO A 478 28.27 -19.33 7.52
C PRO A 478 26.74 -19.42 7.72
N PHE A 479 25.92 -19.01 6.75
CA PHE A 479 24.46 -18.99 6.94
C PHE A 479 23.85 -20.36 7.28
N LYS A 480 24.28 -21.43 6.60
CA LYS A 480 23.90 -22.81 6.90
C LYS A 480 24.08 -23.16 8.36
N GLU A 481 25.08 -22.57 9.02
CA GLU A 481 25.34 -22.86 10.42
C GLU A 481 24.14 -22.44 11.24
N HIS A 482 23.46 -21.32 11.00
CA HIS A 482 22.26 -20.90 11.77
C HIS A 482 21.06 -21.84 11.66
N LEU A 483 20.99 -22.64 10.60
CA LEU A 483 19.82 -23.45 10.25
C LEU A 483 19.80 -24.80 10.98
N VAL A 484 18.61 -25.27 11.35
CA VAL A 484 18.36 -26.58 11.96
C VAL A 484 17.79 -27.56 10.93
N LYS A 485 16.64 -27.21 10.32
CA LYS A 485 15.99 -28.01 9.27
C LYS A 485 15.14 -27.14 8.35
N GLU A 486 14.95 -27.58 7.11
CA GLU A 486 13.90 -27.06 6.22
C GLU A 486 12.54 -27.57 6.72
N VAL A 487 11.68 -26.65 7.15
CA VAL A 487 10.33 -26.96 7.67
C VAL A 487 9.34 -27.07 6.51
N ALA A 488 9.30 -26.07 5.63
CA ALA A 488 8.38 -26.01 4.50
C ALA A 488 9.13 -25.50 3.25
N PRO A 489 8.97 -26.14 2.07
CA PRO A 489 8.18 -27.34 1.80
C PRO A 489 8.76 -28.64 2.37
N GLY A 490 9.97 -28.58 2.94
CA GLY A 490 10.64 -29.72 3.53
C GLY A 490 11.34 -30.59 2.48
N PRO A 491 12.26 -31.46 2.92
CA PRO A 491 13.22 -32.12 2.03
C PRO A 491 12.59 -33.16 1.07
N LYS A 492 11.32 -33.53 1.24
CA LYS A 492 10.64 -34.52 0.39
C LYS A 492 10.09 -33.92 -0.91
N ILE A 493 9.83 -32.61 -0.95
CA ILE A 493 9.27 -31.92 -2.13
C ILE A 493 10.42 -31.50 -3.04
N GLN A 494 10.64 -32.21 -4.13
CA GLN A 494 11.85 -32.03 -4.97
C GLN A 494 11.55 -31.76 -6.44
N SER A 495 10.52 -32.39 -7.03
CA SER A 495 10.22 -32.20 -8.45
C SER A 495 9.62 -30.81 -8.70
N ASP A 496 9.84 -30.24 -9.89
CA ASP A 496 9.27 -28.95 -10.28
C ASP A 496 7.74 -28.93 -10.14
N LYS A 497 7.09 -30.06 -10.44
CA LYS A 497 5.65 -30.23 -10.25
C LYS A 497 5.27 -30.09 -8.77
N ASP A 498 5.93 -30.83 -7.87
CA ASP A 498 5.58 -30.82 -6.45
C ASP A 498 5.92 -29.45 -5.81
N ILE A 499 7.02 -28.83 -6.24
CA ILE A 499 7.41 -27.48 -5.82
C ILE A 499 6.36 -26.47 -6.26
N GLY A 500 5.92 -26.51 -7.52
CA GLY A 500 4.89 -25.60 -8.05
C GLY A 500 3.55 -25.77 -7.33
N GLU A 501 3.13 -27.01 -7.10
CA GLU A 501 1.93 -27.32 -6.32
C GLU A 501 2.00 -26.79 -4.89
N TYR A 502 3.11 -27.00 -4.19
CA TYR A 502 3.34 -26.40 -2.88
C TYR A 502 3.29 -24.88 -2.95
N ALA A 503 4.11 -24.28 -3.82
CA ALA A 503 4.35 -22.84 -3.83
C ALA A 503 3.07 -22.05 -4.04
N ARG A 504 2.20 -22.52 -4.95
CA ARG A 504 0.89 -21.90 -5.18
C ARG A 504 -0.10 -22.14 -4.04
N LYS A 505 -0.08 -23.32 -3.40
CA LYS A 505 -1.02 -23.67 -2.33
C LYS A 505 -0.78 -22.87 -1.04
N VAL A 506 0.48 -22.52 -0.77
CA VAL A 506 0.89 -21.70 0.39
C VAL A 506 1.21 -20.26 0.01
N ALA A 507 1.02 -19.89 -1.26
CA ALA A 507 1.31 -18.56 -1.75
C ALA A 507 0.64 -17.48 -0.89
N HIS A 508 1.32 -16.36 -0.77
CA HIS A 508 0.87 -15.16 -0.11
C HIS A 508 1.04 -13.96 -1.03
N THR A 509 0.79 -12.77 -0.51
CA THR A 509 0.97 -11.50 -1.21
C THR A 509 2.05 -10.69 -0.50
N VAL A 510 2.88 -9.97 -1.27
CA VAL A 510 3.75 -8.91 -0.72
C VAL A 510 2.92 -7.65 -0.36
N TYR A 511 1.58 -7.73 -0.50
CA TYR A 511 0.62 -6.69 -0.17
C TYR A 511 0.61 -5.50 -1.14
N HIS A 512 0.77 -5.76 -2.45
CA HIS A 512 0.92 -4.76 -3.51
C HIS A 512 -0.20 -4.72 -4.58
N PRO A 513 -1.51 -4.80 -4.24
CA PRO A 513 -2.57 -4.63 -5.22
C PRO A 513 -2.49 -3.28 -5.95
N ALA A 514 -2.59 -3.31 -7.27
CA ALA A 514 -2.50 -2.15 -8.15
C ALA A 514 -3.33 -2.31 -9.44
N GLY A 515 -3.42 -1.23 -10.21
CA GLY A 515 -3.84 -1.25 -11.62
C GLY A 515 -5.33 -1.24 -11.93
N THR A 516 -6.19 -1.18 -10.92
CA THR A 516 -7.65 -1.30 -11.05
C THR A 516 -8.37 -0.10 -11.63
N CYS A 517 -7.68 1.02 -11.82
CA CYS A 517 -8.13 2.21 -12.53
C CYS A 517 -7.00 2.69 -13.42
N ARG A 518 -6.38 1.76 -14.17
CA ARG A 518 -5.13 2.02 -14.88
C ARG A 518 -5.21 3.25 -15.78
N MET A 519 -4.13 4.02 -15.77
CA MET A 519 -3.94 5.10 -16.72
C MET A 519 -3.50 4.56 -18.09
N GLY A 520 -3.72 5.38 -19.11
CA GLY A 520 -3.28 5.14 -20.47
C GLY A 520 -3.81 6.23 -21.39
N THR A 521 -3.46 6.14 -22.67
CA THR A 521 -4.01 7.04 -23.69
C THR A 521 -5.43 6.60 -24.03
N PRO A 522 -6.48 7.40 -23.75
CA PRO A 522 -7.87 7.00 -23.98
C PRO A 522 -8.14 6.66 -25.44
N SER A 523 -9.08 5.76 -25.69
CA SER A 523 -9.45 5.38 -27.05
C SER A 523 -10.23 6.48 -27.78
N ALA A 524 -10.42 6.31 -29.09
CA ALA A 524 -11.26 7.20 -29.90
C ALA A 524 -12.71 7.27 -29.41
N ALA A 525 -13.26 6.16 -28.89
CA ALA A 525 -14.61 6.12 -28.30
C ALA A 525 -14.73 7.06 -27.08
N HIS A 526 -13.60 7.39 -26.47
CA HIS A 526 -13.49 8.23 -25.29
C HIS A 526 -12.71 9.54 -25.52
N GLY A 527 -12.61 9.98 -26.79
CA GLY A 527 -12.05 11.30 -27.14
C GLY A 527 -10.52 11.36 -27.20
N GLY A 528 -9.82 10.22 -27.14
CA GLY A 528 -8.38 10.13 -27.33
C GLY A 528 -7.98 9.48 -28.67
N ASN A 529 -6.71 9.11 -28.82
CA ASN A 529 -6.15 8.46 -30.01
C ASN A 529 -5.58 7.05 -29.70
N GLY A 530 -5.86 6.52 -28.51
CA GLY A 530 -5.53 5.16 -28.11
C GLY A 530 -6.42 4.12 -28.79
N LYS A 531 -6.14 2.85 -28.51
CA LYS A 531 -6.87 1.69 -29.08
C LYS A 531 -7.58 0.83 -28.04
N ASP A 532 -7.41 1.15 -26.76
CA ASP A 532 -7.82 0.31 -25.66
C ASP A 532 -8.96 0.97 -24.87
N ASP A 533 -10.15 0.38 -24.96
CA ASP A 533 -11.34 0.87 -24.28
C ASP A 533 -11.34 0.58 -22.78
N THR A 534 -10.34 -0.14 -22.26
CA THR A 534 -10.20 -0.44 -20.82
C THR A 534 -9.34 0.57 -20.06
N VAL A 535 -8.94 1.68 -20.70
CA VAL A 535 -8.30 2.81 -20.02
C VAL A 535 -9.34 3.51 -19.13
N VAL A 536 -9.04 3.65 -17.84
CA VAL A 536 -9.94 4.30 -16.87
C VAL A 536 -9.58 5.76 -16.68
N VAL A 537 -8.30 6.07 -16.79
CA VAL A 537 -7.72 7.37 -16.45
C VAL A 537 -6.86 7.85 -17.62
N ASP A 538 -7.04 9.09 -18.06
CA ASP A 538 -6.16 9.68 -19.07
C ASP A 538 -4.76 9.89 -18.47
N GLU A 539 -3.74 9.30 -19.07
CA GLU A 539 -2.35 9.42 -18.61
C GLU A 539 -1.84 10.87 -18.60
N LYS A 540 -2.38 11.75 -19.44
CA LYS A 540 -1.87 13.13 -19.55
C LYS A 540 -2.07 13.92 -18.26
N ASP A 541 -3.18 13.68 -17.58
CA ASP A 541 -3.61 14.52 -16.48
C ASP A 541 -4.23 13.75 -15.31
N LEU A 542 -4.43 12.45 -15.42
CA LEU A 542 -5.06 11.60 -14.42
C LEU A 542 -6.58 11.81 -14.22
N ARG A 543 -7.27 12.45 -15.17
CA ARG A 543 -8.74 12.53 -15.13
C ARG A 543 -9.38 11.20 -15.48
N VAL A 544 -10.50 10.90 -14.82
CA VAL A 544 -11.32 9.74 -15.18
C VAL A 544 -11.89 9.98 -16.57
N VAL A 545 -11.71 9.00 -17.44
CA VAL A 545 -12.14 9.07 -18.84
C VAL A 545 -13.65 9.33 -18.92
N GLY A 546 -14.04 10.31 -19.74
CA GLY A 546 -15.44 10.71 -19.92
C GLY A 546 -16.03 11.58 -18.80
N LEU A 547 -15.26 11.90 -17.75
CA LEU A 547 -15.71 12.71 -16.62
C LEU A 547 -14.91 14.01 -16.47
N LYS A 548 -15.55 15.01 -15.88
CA LYS A 548 -14.97 16.30 -15.48
C LYS A 548 -14.99 16.41 -13.96
N GLY A 549 -14.04 17.16 -13.41
CA GLY A 549 -14.01 17.44 -11.97
C GLY A 549 -13.62 16.24 -11.09
N VAL A 550 -13.10 15.16 -11.67
CA VAL A 550 -12.60 14.00 -10.92
C VAL A 550 -11.30 13.44 -11.50
N ARG A 551 -10.35 13.13 -10.62
CA ARG A 551 -9.10 12.43 -10.93
C ARG A 551 -8.93 11.20 -10.04
N VAL A 552 -8.07 10.29 -10.47
CA VAL A 552 -7.60 9.19 -9.64
C VAL A 552 -6.09 9.32 -9.45
N CYS A 553 -5.62 9.17 -8.23
CA CYS A 553 -4.21 9.21 -7.91
C CYS A 553 -3.91 8.31 -6.70
N ASP A 554 -3.66 7.04 -6.98
CA ASP A 554 -3.15 6.05 -6.03
C ASP A 554 -2.63 4.82 -6.82
N ALA A 555 -2.35 3.71 -6.14
CA ALA A 555 -1.88 2.47 -6.78
C ALA A 555 -2.78 1.93 -7.91
N SER A 556 -4.06 2.31 -7.95
CA SER A 556 -5.00 1.91 -9.01
C SER A 556 -4.59 2.42 -10.40
N VAL A 557 -3.87 3.54 -10.51
CA VAL A 557 -3.51 4.12 -11.83
C VAL A 557 -2.34 3.42 -12.49
N LEU A 558 -1.57 2.62 -11.76
CA LEU A 558 -0.38 1.96 -12.27
C LEU A 558 -0.75 1.01 -13.43
N PRO A 559 -0.23 1.19 -14.66
CA PRO A 559 -0.57 0.29 -15.76
C PRO A 559 0.00 -1.12 -15.54
N THR A 560 1.19 -1.20 -14.95
CA THR A 560 1.80 -2.41 -14.39
C THR A 560 2.59 -2.03 -13.13
N LEU A 561 2.83 -3.01 -12.26
CA LEU A 561 3.68 -2.79 -11.09
C LEU A 561 5.14 -2.59 -11.50
N PRO A 562 5.90 -1.75 -10.76
CA PRO A 562 7.35 -1.74 -10.88
C PRO A 562 7.93 -3.04 -10.30
N THR A 563 9.17 -3.35 -10.69
CA THR A 563 9.93 -4.53 -10.23
C THR A 563 10.05 -4.62 -8.69
N ILE A 564 9.97 -3.49 -8.00
CA ILE A 564 10.26 -3.31 -6.57
C ILE A 564 9.00 -2.97 -5.75
N ASN A 565 9.11 -2.90 -4.42
CA ASN A 565 7.99 -2.49 -3.56
C ASN A 565 7.47 -1.09 -3.96
N PRO A 566 6.18 -0.92 -4.30
CA PRO A 566 5.71 0.23 -5.08
C PRO A 566 5.49 1.51 -4.28
N MET A 567 5.80 1.53 -2.97
CA MET A 567 5.43 2.65 -2.10
C MET A 567 6.00 3.99 -2.59
N LEU A 568 7.31 4.06 -2.88
CA LEU A 568 7.88 5.32 -3.36
C LEU A 568 7.37 5.68 -4.75
N THR A 569 7.14 4.69 -5.62
CA THR A 569 6.50 4.90 -6.92
C THR A 569 5.13 5.58 -6.77
N ILE A 570 4.30 5.13 -5.83
CA ILE A 570 2.98 5.73 -5.54
C ILE A 570 3.14 7.17 -5.02
N LEU A 571 4.13 7.43 -4.14
CA LEU A 571 4.41 8.78 -3.67
C LEU A 571 4.89 9.70 -4.81
N MET A 572 5.73 9.19 -5.71
CA MET A 572 6.24 9.92 -6.88
C MET A 572 5.13 10.24 -7.88
N VAL A 573 4.21 9.29 -8.11
CA VAL A 573 2.99 9.51 -8.89
C VAL A 573 2.13 10.62 -8.27
N ALA A 574 2.00 10.64 -6.93
CA ALA A 574 1.24 11.67 -6.23
C ALA A 574 1.91 13.06 -6.25
N GLU A 575 3.24 13.12 -6.14
CA GLU A 575 4.01 14.36 -6.32
C GLU A 575 3.81 14.95 -7.71
N ARG A 576 3.84 14.09 -8.73
CA ARG A 576 3.55 14.50 -10.11
C ARG A 576 2.10 14.91 -10.31
N ALA A 577 1.14 14.17 -9.75
CA ALA A 577 -0.26 14.55 -9.83
C ALA A 577 -0.50 15.95 -9.24
N ALA A 578 0.18 16.29 -8.14
CA ALA A 578 0.12 17.64 -7.58
C ALA A 578 0.67 18.71 -8.53
N GLU A 579 1.73 18.41 -9.30
CA GLU A 579 2.23 19.28 -10.37
C GLU A 579 1.17 19.47 -11.48
N LEU A 580 0.58 18.39 -11.97
CA LEU A 580 -0.46 18.41 -13.01
C LEU A 580 -1.73 19.17 -12.59
N ILE A 581 -2.07 19.15 -11.30
CA ILE A 581 -3.24 19.85 -10.77
C ILE A 581 -2.96 21.34 -10.56
N ARG A 582 -1.76 21.68 -10.07
CA ARG A 582 -1.42 23.07 -9.75
C ARG A 582 -0.99 23.86 -10.97
N ASP A 583 -0.20 23.26 -11.87
CA ASP A 583 0.44 23.84 -13.08
C ASP A 583 1.13 25.22 -12.89
N ASP A 584 1.14 25.80 -11.70
CA ASP A 584 1.63 27.15 -11.42
C ASP A 584 2.98 27.15 -10.70
N ALA A 585 3.43 25.98 -10.21
CA ALA A 585 4.53 25.90 -9.24
C ALA A 585 5.70 25.00 -9.64
N TRP A 586 5.49 23.96 -10.44
CA TRP A 586 6.50 22.92 -10.71
C TRP A 586 6.44 22.44 -12.18
N PHE A 587 7.57 22.02 -12.74
CA PHE A 587 7.69 21.41 -14.07
C PHE A 587 8.77 20.33 -14.05
N ASN A 588 8.42 19.08 -14.36
CA ASN A 588 9.30 17.90 -14.31
C ASN A 588 10.01 17.76 -12.95
N GLY A 589 9.28 17.97 -11.86
CA GLY A 589 9.79 17.84 -10.49
C GLY A 589 10.64 19.02 -9.99
N LEU A 590 11.01 19.96 -10.87
CA LEU A 590 11.76 21.18 -10.56
C LEU A 590 10.84 22.39 -10.38
N ARG A 591 11.23 23.33 -9.51
CA ARG A 591 10.39 24.51 -9.23
C ARG A 591 10.35 25.39 -10.48
N LYS A 592 9.15 25.78 -10.95
CA LYS A 592 9.04 26.79 -12.01
C LYS A 592 9.75 28.06 -11.52
N THR A 593 10.83 28.43 -12.18
CA THR A 593 11.50 29.73 -12.04
C THR A 593 11.00 30.64 -13.14
N LYS A 594 11.24 31.96 -13.04
CA LYS A 594 10.86 32.93 -14.09
C LYS A 594 11.44 32.62 -15.49
N TYR A 595 12.30 31.61 -15.63
CA TYR A 595 12.94 31.20 -16.88
C TYR A 595 12.32 29.95 -17.53
N HIS A 596 11.27 29.37 -16.95
CA HIS A 596 10.58 28.17 -17.47
C HIS A 596 9.19 28.47 -18.08
N SER A 597 8.88 29.75 -18.34
CA SER A 597 7.64 30.21 -18.97
C SER A 597 7.74 30.33 -20.48
#